data_AF-A0AAD2JNP3-F1
#
_entry.id   AF-A0AAD2JNP3-F1
#
_cell.length_a   1.000
_cell.length_b   1.000
_cell.length_c   1.000
_cell.angle_alpha   90.00
_cell.angle_beta   90.00
_cell.angle_gamma   90.00
#
_symmetry.space_group_name_H-M   'P 1'
#
loop_
_entity.id
_entity.type
_entity.pdbx_description
1 polymer ?
#
loop_
_entity_poly.entity_id
_entity_poly.type
_entity_poly.pdbx_seq_one_letter_code
_entity_poly.pdbx_strand_id
1 'polypeptide(L)'
;MQFSRLATLALISVPYVGIGALIRYYKKTDGISLDDEMEITPLQRKAMWVHLGYFAMVPIMIEAFQDLPGLDVVIGSRSTEPSNISYMMICLASENFFVSCTCLGMLLTQTKVPRWAMMTPISQLAWNLKNHVAWYFMSGTFAPEGPLLFALLDMAVIWPITAVYGYNFLYADKKDLNKKE
;
A
#
# COMPACT_ATOMS: atom_id res chain seq x y z
N MET A 1 24.54 -12.59 1.56
CA MET A 1 24.71 -11.15 1.30
C MET A 1 24.22 -10.40 2.53
N GLN A 2 25.06 -9.63 3.24
CA GLN A 2 24.59 -8.81 4.38
C GLN A 2 24.17 -7.44 3.85
N PHE A 3 22.88 -7.12 3.96
CA PHE A 3 22.38 -5.79 3.65
C PHE A 3 22.98 -4.75 4.59
N SER A 4 23.27 -3.54 4.09
CA SER A 4 23.69 -2.43 4.95
C SER A 4 22.58 -2.14 5.96
N ARG A 5 22.85 -2.40 7.26
CA ARG A 5 21.88 -2.17 8.34
C ARG A 5 21.32 -0.76 8.33
N LEU A 6 22.16 0.22 7.98
CA LEU A 6 21.77 1.63 7.87
C LEU A 6 20.81 1.85 6.70
N ALA A 7 21.11 1.28 5.53
CA ALA A 7 20.23 1.38 4.37
C ALA A 7 18.89 0.68 4.62
N THR A 8 18.90 -0.48 5.28
CA THR A 8 17.68 -1.17 5.71
C THR A 8 16.88 -0.28 6.65
N LEU A 9 17.50 0.25 7.71
CA LEU A 9 16.84 1.11 8.70
C LEU A 9 16.23 2.35 8.06
N ALA A 10 16.97 3.01 7.16
CA ALA A 10 16.47 4.16 6.41
C ALA A 10 15.24 3.77 5.58
N LEU A 11 15.33 2.70 4.80
CA LEU A 11 14.25 2.23 3.94
C LEU A 11 13.00 1.81 4.73
N ILE A 12 13.13 1.11 5.86
CA ILE A 12 11.96 0.74 6.67
C ILE A 12 11.31 1.95 7.34
N SER A 13 12.08 3.01 7.59
CA SER A 13 11.59 4.22 8.27
C SER A 13 10.76 5.10 7.34
N VAL A 14 10.94 5.02 6.02
CA VAL A 14 10.27 5.88 5.03
C VAL A 14 8.74 5.88 5.18
N PRO A 15 8.04 4.73 5.26
CA PRO A 15 6.58 4.73 5.44
C PRO A 15 6.16 5.40 6.75
N TYR A 16 6.83 5.10 7.87
CA TYR A 16 6.50 5.70 9.18
C TYR A 16 6.70 7.21 9.19
N VAL A 17 7.82 7.68 8.64
CA VAL A 17 8.13 9.11 8.55
C VAL A 17 7.14 9.80 7.61
N GLY A 18 6.80 9.20 6.47
CA GLY A 18 5.82 9.74 5.52
C GLY A 18 4.43 9.92 6.14
N ILE A 19 3.93 8.89 6.83
CA ILE A 19 2.63 8.95 7.52
C ILE A 19 2.67 9.94 8.68
N GLY A 20 3.73 9.92 9.50
CA GLY A 20 3.89 10.89 10.60
C GLY A 20 3.96 12.33 10.10
N ALA A 21 4.65 12.58 8.99
CA ALA A 21 4.71 13.89 8.35
C ALA A 21 3.33 14.32 7.81
N LEU A 22 2.57 13.40 7.21
CA LEU A 22 1.22 13.67 6.72
C LEU A 22 0.27 14.04 7.87
N ILE A 23 0.27 13.27 8.95
CA ILE A 23 -0.52 13.55 10.16
C ILE A 23 -0.13 14.93 10.75
N ARG A 24 1.17 15.20 10.86
CA ARG A 24 1.66 16.50 11.36
C ARG A 24 1.27 17.65 10.44
N TYR A 25 1.33 17.46 9.13
CA TYR A 25 0.92 18.45 8.15
C TYR A 25 -0.57 18.81 8.33
N TYR A 26 -1.44 17.83 8.53
CA TYR A 26 -2.87 18.10 8.78
C TYR A 26 -3.12 18.85 10.08
N LYS A 27 -2.45 18.45 11.15
CA LYS A 27 -2.56 19.14 12.44
C LYS A 27 -2.08 20.60 12.37
N LYS A 28 -1.13 20.93 11.49
CA LYS A 28 -0.51 22.25 11.41
C LYS A 28 -1.17 23.16 10.37
N THR A 29 -1.60 22.63 9.23
CA THR A 29 -1.77 23.46 8.03
C THR A 29 -3.17 24.03 7.83
N ASP A 30 -4.26 23.43 8.34
CA ASP A 30 -5.60 23.92 7.96
C ASP A 30 -6.66 23.91 9.10
N GLY A 31 -6.29 23.63 10.35
CA GLY A 31 -7.29 23.49 11.43
C GLY A 31 -8.27 22.32 11.24
N ILE A 32 -8.06 21.51 10.20
CA ILE A 32 -8.83 20.31 9.87
C ILE A 32 -8.36 19.18 10.79
N SER A 33 -9.26 18.69 11.63
CA SER A 33 -9.01 17.54 12.49
C SER A 33 -8.97 16.26 11.66
N LEU A 34 -8.21 15.26 12.11
CA LEU A 34 -8.33 13.91 11.57
C LEU A 34 -9.69 13.26 11.90
N ASP A 35 -10.42 13.82 12.87
CA ASP A 35 -11.78 13.44 13.20
C ASP A 35 -12.81 14.00 12.23
N ASP A 36 -12.45 15.01 11.44
CA ASP A 36 -13.35 15.60 10.46
C ASP A 36 -13.72 14.56 9.40
N GLU A 37 -14.99 14.59 8.99
CA GLU A 37 -15.49 13.71 7.95
C GLU A 37 -15.00 14.17 6.57
N MET A 38 -14.58 13.22 5.73
CA MET A 38 -14.36 13.44 4.31
C MET A 38 -15.33 12.61 3.48
N GLU A 39 -15.77 13.16 2.35
CA GLU A 39 -16.57 12.43 1.37
C GLU A 39 -15.72 11.47 0.54
N ILE A 40 -16.20 10.23 0.38
CA ILE A 40 -15.59 9.26 -0.52
C ILE A 40 -16.09 9.55 -1.93
N THR A 41 -15.25 10.22 -2.73
CA THR A 41 -15.58 10.57 -4.11
C THR A 41 -15.78 9.33 -5.00
N PRO A 42 -16.49 9.44 -6.13
CA PRO A 42 -16.68 8.31 -7.05
C PRO A 42 -15.36 7.72 -7.58
N LEU A 43 -14.35 8.57 -7.81
CA LEU A 43 -13.02 8.13 -8.24
C LEU A 43 -12.30 7.36 -7.12
N GLN A 44 -12.36 7.87 -5.89
CA GLN A 44 -11.81 7.19 -4.72
C GLN A 44 -12.47 5.84 -4.47
N ARG A 45 -13.80 5.75 -4.64
CA ARG A 45 -14.55 4.50 -4.52
C ARG A 45 -14.12 3.47 -5.57
N LYS A 46 -13.91 3.89 -6.82
CA LYS A 46 -13.36 3.00 -7.86
C LYS A 46 -11.95 2.51 -7.49
N ALA A 47 -11.09 3.41 -7.02
CA ALA A 47 -9.75 3.03 -6.56
C ALA A 47 -9.81 2.04 -5.38
N MET A 48 -10.73 2.21 -4.43
CA MET A 48 -10.96 1.26 -3.33
C MET A 48 -11.40 -0.12 -3.80
N TRP A 49 -12.29 -0.21 -4.80
CA TRP A 49 -12.68 -1.50 -5.37
C TRP A 49 -11.51 -2.22 -6.03
N VAL A 50 -10.69 -1.50 -6.80
CA VAL A 50 -9.48 -2.08 -7.41
C VAL A 50 -8.48 -2.49 -6.34
N HIS A 51 -8.27 -1.66 -5.31
CA HIS A 51 -7.37 -1.96 -4.20
C HIS A 51 -7.81 -3.22 -3.44
N LEU A 52 -9.10 -3.32 -3.11
CA LEU A 52 -9.70 -4.48 -2.46
C LEU A 52 -9.51 -5.74 -3.29
N GLY A 53 -9.88 -5.69 -4.58
CA GLY A 53 -9.76 -6.84 -5.48
C GLY A 53 -8.32 -7.30 -5.63
N TYR A 54 -7.38 -6.37 -5.81
CA TYR A 54 -5.97 -6.66 -5.89
C TYR A 54 -5.46 -7.37 -4.63
N PHE A 55 -5.84 -6.87 -3.45
CA PHE A 55 -5.35 -7.42 -2.17
C PHE A 55 -6.01 -8.72 -1.76
N ALA A 56 -7.24 -8.98 -2.20
CA ALA A 56 -7.87 -10.29 -2.02
C ALA A 56 -7.19 -11.35 -2.90
N MET A 57 -6.81 -10.98 -4.13
CA MET A 57 -6.24 -11.93 -5.10
C MET A 57 -4.80 -12.33 -4.80
N VAL A 58 -3.96 -11.41 -4.31
CA VAL A 58 -2.52 -11.68 -4.09
C VAL A 58 -2.28 -12.85 -3.12
N PRO A 59 -2.87 -12.90 -1.92
CA PRO A 59 -2.72 -14.05 -1.02
C PRO A 59 -3.24 -15.35 -1.62
N ILE A 60 -4.40 -15.31 -2.31
CA ILE A 60 -4.97 -16.49 -2.97
C ILE A 60 -3.99 -17.06 -4.01
N MET A 61 -3.38 -16.19 -4.83
CA MET A 61 -2.38 -16.62 -5.80
C MET A 61 -1.14 -17.24 -5.12
N ILE A 62 -0.63 -16.59 -4.07
CA ILE A 62 0.62 -17.00 -3.40
C ILE A 62 0.43 -18.24 -2.52
N GLU A 63 -0.76 -18.47 -1.96
CA GLU A 63 -1.04 -19.58 -1.05
C GLU A 63 -1.67 -20.78 -1.75
N ALA A 64 -2.67 -20.55 -2.61
CA ALA A 64 -3.48 -21.63 -3.20
C ALA A 64 -3.05 -22.01 -4.63
N PHE A 65 -2.39 -21.11 -5.36
CA PHE A 65 -2.02 -21.31 -6.77
C PHE A 65 -0.51 -21.20 -6.98
N GLN A 66 0.27 -21.81 -6.09
CA GLN A 66 1.73 -21.75 -6.11
C GLN A 66 2.35 -22.39 -7.36
N ASP A 67 1.65 -23.34 -7.98
CA ASP A 67 2.12 -24.12 -9.13
C ASP A 67 1.58 -23.56 -10.47
N LEU A 68 1.06 -22.33 -10.48
CA LEU A 68 0.52 -21.73 -11.70
C LEU A 68 1.63 -21.54 -12.74
N PRO A 69 1.48 -22.03 -13.99
CA PRO A 69 2.51 -21.89 -15.02
C PRO A 69 2.91 -20.42 -15.25
N GLY A 70 4.22 -20.14 -15.23
CA GLY A 70 4.77 -18.80 -15.44
C GLY A 70 4.73 -17.89 -14.20
N LEU A 71 4.28 -18.39 -13.04
CA LEU A 71 4.29 -17.62 -11.80
C LEU A 71 5.72 -17.24 -11.38
N ASP A 72 6.67 -18.17 -11.49
CA ASP A 72 8.10 -18.00 -11.23
C ASP A 72 8.74 -16.87 -12.07
N VAL A 73 8.29 -16.70 -13.31
CA VAL A 73 8.71 -15.60 -14.19
C VAL A 73 8.23 -14.24 -13.66
N VAL A 74 7.09 -14.22 -12.97
CA VAL A 74 6.46 -13.00 -12.46
C VAL A 74 7.00 -12.65 -11.08
N ILE A 75 6.94 -13.58 -10.12
CA ILE A 75 7.21 -13.33 -8.70
C ILE A 75 8.66 -13.64 -8.26
N GLY A 76 9.46 -14.25 -9.14
CA GLY A 76 10.81 -14.70 -8.83
C GLY A 76 10.89 -16.16 -8.38
N SER A 77 12.10 -16.63 -8.12
CA SER A 77 12.33 -18.02 -7.73
C SER A 77 11.97 -18.26 -6.26
N ARG A 78 11.29 -19.38 -6.01
CA ARG A 78 10.94 -19.79 -4.64
C ARG A 78 11.87 -20.91 -4.20
N SER A 79 12.30 -20.87 -2.95
CA SER A 79 13.06 -21.98 -2.37
C SER A 79 12.20 -23.25 -2.40
N THR A 80 12.80 -24.36 -2.84
CA THR A 80 12.19 -25.70 -2.81
C THR A 80 11.93 -26.19 -1.39
N GLU A 81 12.64 -25.63 -0.40
CA GLU A 81 12.50 -25.92 1.03
C GLU A 81 12.34 -24.61 1.81
N PRO A 82 11.15 -24.00 1.83
CA PRO A 82 10.94 -22.74 2.52
C PRO A 82 11.22 -22.89 4.02
N SER A 83 12.11 -22.05 4.55
CA SER A 83 12.40 -22.02 5.99
C SER A 83 11.17 -21.59 6.80
N ASN A 84 11.16 -21.89 8.10
CA ASN A 84 10.12 -21.39 9.02
C ASN A 84 9.99 -19.85 8.96
N ILE A 85 11.11 -19.14 8.77
CA ILE A 85 11.11 -17.68 8.63
C ILE A 85 10.37 -17.27 7.35
N SER A 86 10.63 -17.95 6.24
CA SER A 86 9.94 -17.71 4.97
C SER A 86 8.43 -17.94 5.11
N TYR A 87 8.03 -18.99 5.81
CA TYR A 87 6.62 -19.27 6.09
C TYR A 87 5.97 -18.19 6.96
N MET A 88 6.63 -17.79 8.06
CA MET A 88 6.16 -16.69 8.91
C MET A 88 5.97 -15.38 8.12
N MET A 89 6.90 -15.06 7.21
CA MET A 89 6.81 -13.85 6.38
C MET A 89 5.62 -13.89 5.42
N ILE A 90 5.29 -15.07 4.86
CA ILE A 90 4.11 -15.26 4.00
C ILE A 90 2.84 -15.05 4.82
N CYS A 91 2.71 -15.71 5.98
CA CYS A 91 1.53 -15.55 6.85
C CYS A 91 1.33 -14.10 7.28
N LEU A 92 2.40 -13.41 7.72
CA LEU A 92 2.33 -12.00 8.11
C LEU A 92 1.93 -11.09 6.94
N ALA A 93 2.41 -11.38 5.73
CA ALA A 93 2.00 -10.63 4.55
C ALA A 93 0.50 -10.85 4.27
N SER A 94 0.03 -12.09 4.27
CA SER A 94 -1.37 -12.45 4.03
C SER A 94 -2.32 -11.88 5.08
N GLU A 95 -1.95 -11.90 6.36
CA GLU A 95 -2.70 -11.22 7.43
C GLU A 95 -2.83 -9.73 7.16
N ASN A 96 -1.75 -9.07 6.74
CA ASN A 96 -1.78 -7.65 6.39
C ASN A 96 -2.70 -7.36 5.18
N PHE A 97 -2.65 -8.21 4.15
CA PHE A 97 -3.57 -8.12 3.00
C PHE A 97 -5.03 -8.31 3.45
N PHE A 98 -5.30 -9.32 4.27
CA PHE A 98 -6.63 -9.60 4.79
C PHE A 98 -7.21 -8.44 5.60
N VAL A 99 -6.46 -7.94 6.60
CA VAL A 99 -6.90 -6.80 7.43
C VAL A 99 -7.15 -5.56 6.59
N SER A 100 -6.28 -5.30 5.60
CA SER A 100 -6.45 -4.19 4.67
C SER A 100 -7.70 -4.34 3.82
N CYS A 101 -7.99 -5.54 3.30
CA CYS A 101 -9.21 -5.85 2.58
C CYS A 101 -10.46 -5.64 3.44
N THR A 102 -10.47 -6.13 4.69
CA THR A 102 -11.59 -5.92 5.60
C THR A 102 -11.83 -4.43 5.85
N CYS A 103 -10.77 -3.65 6.07
CA CYS A 103 -10.86 -2.20 6.22
C CYS A 103 -11.44 -1.52 4.97
N LEU A 104 -10.91 -1.83 3.78
CA LEU A 104 -11.40 -1.31 2.50
C LEU A 104 -12.87 -1.67 2.27
N GLY A 105 -13.27 -2.91 2.56
CA GLY A 105 -14.65 -3.36 2.49
C GLY A 105 -15.59 -2.56 3.38
N MET A 106 -15.18 -2.28 4.63
CA MET A 106 -15.95 -1.41 5.52
C MET A 106 -16.05 0.02 4.96
N LEU A 107 -14.93 0.63 4.54
CA LEU A 107 -14.92 1.99 3.98
C LEU A 107 -15.80 2.11 2.72
N LEU A 108 -15.83 1.08 1.87
CA LEU A 108 -16.65 1.03 0.67
C LEU A 108 -18.16 1.07 0.94
N THR A 109 -18.61 0.68 2.13
CA THR A 109 -20.03 0.78 2.52
C THR A 109 -20.43 2.20 2.97
N GLN A 110 -19.46 3.08 3.17
CA GLN A 110 -19.69 4.43 3.68
C GLN A 110 -19.67 5.46 2.55
N THR A 111 -20.39 6.57 2.75
CA THR A 111 -20.36 7.75 1.87
C THR A 111 -19.41 8.82 2.41
N LYS A 112 -19.32 8.91 3.74
CA LYS A 112 -18.41 9.77 4.50
C LYS A 112 -17.67 8.95 5.53
N VAL A 113 -16.41 9.30 5.79
CA VAL A 113 -15.60 8.63 6.82
C VAL A 113 -14.73 9.67 7.52
N PRO A 114 -14.40 9.47 8.81
CA PRO A 114 -13.37 10.25 9.45
C PRO A 114 -12.05 10.16 8.67
N ARG A 115 -11.34 11.27 8.55
CA ARG A 115 -10.05 11.33 7.83
C ARG A 115 -9.04 10.32 8.35
N TRP A 116 -9.00 10.08 9.65
CA TRP A 116 -8.12 9.06 10.22
C TRP A 116 -8.40 7.66 9.66
N ALA A 117 -9.65 7.33 9.28
CA ALA A 117 -9.99 6.02 8.75
C ALA A 117 -9.31 5.76 7.39
N MET A 118 -9.02 6.82 6.64
CA MET A 118 -8.24 6.75 5.40
C MET A 118 -6.74 6.55 5.64
N MET A 119 -6.23 6.71 6.87
CA MET A 119 -4.82 6.46 7.17
C MET A 119 -4.46 4.99 7.00
N THR A 120 -5.38 4.05 7.27
CA THR A 120 -5.10 2.62 7.12
C THR A 120 -4.73 2.27 5.67
N PRO A 121 -5.58 2.53 4.67
CA PRO A 121 -5.20 2.25 3.28
C PRO A 121 -4.02 3.10 2.79
N ILE A 122 -3.87 4.35 3.23
CA ILE A 122 -2.72 5.19 2.86
C ILE A 122 -1.40 4.64 3.43
N SER A 123 -1.40 4.17 4.69
CA SER A 123 -0.23 3.59 5.35
C SER A 123 0.21 2.30 4.66
N GLN A 124 -0.78 1.50 4.25
CA GLN A 124 -0.50 0.30 3.47
C GLN A 124 0.16 0.67 2.13
N LEU A 125 -0.38 1.64 1.40
CA LEU A 125 0.19 2.07 0.11
C LEU A 125 1.61 2.64 0.27
N ALA A 126 1.88 3.37 1.36
CA ALA A 126 3.22 3.83 1.69
C ALA A 126 4.21 2.67 1.88
N TRP A 127 3.76 1.57 2.48
CA TRP A 127 4.56 0.34 2.59
C TRP A 127 4.84 -0.31 1.23
N ASN A 128 3.83 -0.38 0.36
CA ASN A 128 4.02 -0.90 -1.01
C ASN A 128 4.95 -0.02 -1.83
N LEU A 129 4.85 1.31 -1.75
CA LEU A 129 5.80 2.22 -2.40
C LEU A 129 7.25 1.95 -1.93
N LYS A 130 7.47 1.75 -0.63
CA LYS A 130 8.77 1.35 -0.09
C LYS A 130 9.23 0.01 -0.67
N ASN A 131 8.33 -0.97 -0.82
CA ASN A 131 8.65 -2.26 -1.40
C ASN A 131 9.01 -2.13 -2.89
N HIS A 132 8.34 -1.28 -3.66
CA HIS A 132 8.73 -1.00 -5.05
C HIS A 132 10.14 -0.41 -5.14
N VAL A 133 10.52 0.48 -4.22
CA VAL A 133 11.90 0.98 -4.14
C VAL A 133 12.88 -0.16 -3.86
N ALA A 134 12.56 -1.03 -2.90
CA ALA A 134 13.40 -2.18 -2.58
C ALA A 134 13.56 -3.17 -3.75
N TRP A 135 12.44 -3.52 -4.38
CA TRP A 135 12.34 -4.59 -5.37
C TRP A 135 12.78 -4.16 -6.77
N TYR A 136 12.49 -2.92 -7.16
CA TYR A 136 12.77 -2.43 -8.50
C TYR A 136 14.00 -1.53 -8.53
N PHE A 137 13.95 -0.40 -7.84
CA PHE A 137 15.00 0.64 -7.91
C PHE A 137 16.28 0.26 -7.16
N MET A 138 16.19 -0.61 -6.16
CA MET A 138 17.33 -1.10 -5.38
C MET A 138 17.54 -2.61 -5.54
N SER A 139 17.09 -3.15 -6.67
CA SER A 139 17.39 -4.52 -7.08
C SER A 139 18.91 -4.77 -7.09
N GLY A 140 19.31 -6.01 -6.79
CA GLY A 140 20.70 -6.38 -6.51
C GLY A 140 21.19 -5.96 -5.11
N THR A 141 20.60 -4.91 -4.51
CA THR A 141 20.92 -4.49 -3.13
C THR A 141 19.91 -4.99 -2.12
N PHE A 142 18.60 -4.98 -2.39
CA PHE A 142 17.55 -5.45 -1.47
C PHE A 142 16.71 -6.60 -2.03
N ALA A 143 16.60 -6.70 -3.36
CA ALA A 143 16.04 -7.86 -4.05
C ALA A 143 17.17 -8.56 -4.84
N PRO A 144 17.63 -9.75 -4.42
CA PRO A 144 18.83 -10.39 -4.98
C PRO A 144 18.65 -10.90 -6.42
N GLU A 145 17.43 -11.07 -6.92
CA GLU A 145 17.13 -11.63 -8.25
C GLU A 145 17.04 -10.59 -9.37
N GLY A 146 17.40 -9.33 -9.10
CA GLY A 146 17.18 -8.24 -10.05
C GLY A 146 15.77 -7.65 -9.95
N PRO A 147 15.39 -6.73 -10.86
CA PRO A 147 14.08 -6.09 -10.84
C PRO A 147 12.99 -7.11 -11.15
N LEU A 148 12.05 -7.27 -10.21
CA LEU A 148 10.95 -8.23 -10.36
C LEU A 148 9.88 -7.69 -11.33
N LEU A 149 9.45 -8.50 -12.30
CA LEU A 149 8.34 -8.17 -13.18
C LEU A 149 7.04 -7.94 -12.37
N PHE A 150 6.84 -8.72 -11.31
CA PHE A 150 5.77 -8.49 -10.34
C PHE A 150 5.79 -7.06 -9.78
N ALA A 151 6.97 -6.51 -9.46
CA ALA A 151 7.05 -5.16 -8.92
C ALA A 151 6.56 -4.12 -9.93
N LEU A 152 6.82 -4.29 -11.23
CA LEU A 152 6.27 -3.40 -12.27
C LEU A 152 4.75 -3.48 -12.37
N LEU A 153 4.20 -4.70 -12.32
CA LEU A 153 2.75 -4.93 -12.37
C LEU A 153 2.06 -4.36 -11.11
N ASP A 154 2.65 -4.56 -9.94
CA ASP A 154 2.21 -3.99 -8.67
C ASP A 154 2.25 -2.46 -8.72
N MET A 155 3.34 -1.86 -9.23
CA MET A 155 3.46 -0.41 -9.42
C MET A 155 2.35 0.15 -10.32
N ALA A 156 2.04 -0.52 -11.43
CA ALA A 156 1.00 -0.09 -12.37
C ALA A 156 -0.41 -0.02 -11.73
N VAL A 157 -0.65 -0.78 -10.66
CA VAL A 157 -1.92 -0.77 -9.91
C VAL A 157 -1.84 0.19 -8.71
N ILE A 158 -0.79 0.07 -7.90
CA ILE A 158 -0.65 0.76 -6.62
C ILE A 158 -0.37 2.26 -6.78
N TRP A 159 0.43 2.67 -7.77
CA TRP A 159 0.79 4.08 -7.93
C TRP A 159 -0.45 4.93 -8.29
N PRO A 160 -1.30 4.54 -9.25
CA PRO A 160 -2.55 5.25 -9.51
C PRO A 160 -3.47 5.32 -8.29
N ILE A 161 -3.63 4.22 -7.55
CA ILE A 161 -4.46 4.19 -6.33
C ILE A 161 -3.90 5.16 -5.28
N THR A 162 -2.58 5.18 -5.10
CA THR A 162 -1.90 6.08 -4.17
C THR A 162 -2.10 7.54 -4.57
N ALA A 163 -2.01 7.86 -5.85
CA ALA A 163 -2.28 9.20 -6.34
C ALA A 163 -3.73 9.63 -6.07
N VAL A 164 -4.71 8.74 -6.29
CA VAL A 164 -6.12 9.02 -6.00
C VAL A 164 -6.36 9.25 -4.51
N TYR A 165 -5.78 8.42 -3.63
CA TYR A 165 -5.96 8.58 -2.19
C TYR A 165 -5.25 9.81 -1.67
N GLY A 166 -3.99 10.04 -2.07
CA GLY A 166 -3.25 11.23 -1.71
C GLY A 166 -3.95 12.50 -2.16
N TYR A 167 -4.46 12.53 -3.39
CA TYR A 167 -5.19 13.68 -3.92
C TYR A 167 -6.50 13.95 -3.16
N ASN A 168 -7.34 12.94 -2.95
CA ASN A 168 -8.59 13.13 -2.21
C ASN A 168 -8.33 13.50 -0.76
N PHE A 169 -7.34 12.87 -0.13
CA PHE A 169 -6.95 13.21 1.23
C PHE A 169 -6.55 14.68 1.31
N LEU A 170 -5.60 15.12 0.47
CA LEU A 170 -5.01 16.47 0.44
C LEU A 170 -5.94 17.59 -0.04
N TYR A 171 -6.86 17.32 -0.96
CA TYR A 171 -7.51 18.37 -1.74
C TYR A 171 -9.04 18.28 -1.85
N ALA A 172 -9.69 17.23 -1.33
CA ALA A 172 -11.16 17.11 -1.45
C ALA A 172 -11.90 18.33 -0.83
N ASP A 173 -11.43 18.86 0.30
CA ASP A 173 -12.13 19.95 1.02
C ASP A 173 -11.92 21.34 0.38
N LYS A 174 -10.80 21.57 -0.30
CA LYS A 174 -10.50 22.87 -0.92
C LYS A 174 -11.43 23.20 -2.08
N LYS A 175 -12.02 22.18 -2.72
CA LYS A 175 -12.95 22.38 -3.83
C LYS A 175 -14.34 22.84 -3.39
N ASP A 176 -14.74 22.55 -2.16
CA ASP A 176 -16.05 22.95 -1.64
C ASP A 176 -16.00 24.32 -0.91
N LEU A 177 -14.83 24.73 -0.43
CA LEU A 177 -14.61 26.09 0.07
C LEU A 177 -14.60 27.12 -1.07
N ASN A 178 -13.93 26.84 -2.19
CA ASN A 178 -13.88 27.74 -3.35
C ASN A 178 -15.17 27.79 -4.20
N LYS A 179 -16.18 26.96 -3.88
CA LYS A 179 -17.51 27.01 -4.52
C LYS A 179 -18.53 27.83 -3.73
N LYS A 180 -18.17 28.29 -2.53
CA LYS A 180 -19.03 29.07 -1.64
C LYS A 180 -18.66 30.56 -1.60
N GLU A 181 -17.72 30.98 -2.45
CA GLU A 181 -17.43 32.39 -2.77
C GLU A 181 -17.96 32.71 -4.18
#